data_AF-A0AAV8QRU7-F1
#
_entry.id   AF-A0AAV8QRU7-F1
#
_cell.length_a   1.000
_cell.length_b   1.000
_cell.length_c   1.000
_cell.angle_alpha   90.00
_cell.angle_beta   90.00
_cell.angle_gamma   90.00
#
_symmetry.space_group_name_H-M   'P 1'
#
loop_
_entity.id
_entity.type
_entity.pdbx_description
1 polymer ?
#
loop_
_entity_poly.entity_id
_entity_poly.type
_entity_poly.pdbx_seq_one_letter_code
_entity_poly.pdbx_strand_id
1 'polypeptide(L)'
;MASPLLLSISTPFVRFRRRYLYPHNIAAPPLRYPSSLAFLNPIQSRNLWGTNSSNSLHLFGRAHARGTPTGGAESETPILDEARVGEDSAAFELGEQRLSSWAYFTAVLGAVLVALNVLWINPSTGFGKAYIDAVSGLSPSPEVVLLLLIVIFAIVHSGLASLRDAGEELIGERAYRVLFAGISLPLAVSTIVYFINHRYDGTQLWQLQSVLGLHELVWFSSFISFFFLYPSTFNLLEVAAVDKPKLHLWETGIMRITRHPQMVGQIIWCLAHTIWIGNTVAMAASVGLIAHHIFGVWNGDRRLALRYGQDFEALKSRTSVIPFAAILDGRQKLPKDYYKEFVRLPYLTITALTLGAYFAHPLMQASSFRLHW
;
A
#
# COMPACT_ATOMS: atom_id res chain seq x y z
N MET A 1 15.90 -18.31 56.68
CA MET A 1 17.37 -18.39 56.54
C MET A 1 17.64 -18.87 55.12
N ALA A 2 17.66 -17.98 54.14
CA ALA A 2 18.82 -17.18 53.70
C ALA A 2 19.89 -18.02 52.97
N SER A 3 19.80 -17.94 51.64
CA SER A 3 20.86 -17.87 50.63
C SER A 3 21.17 -19.10 49.74
N PRO A 4 21.34 -18.88 48.40
CA PRO A 4 21.39 -19.94 47.39
C PRO A 4 22.82 -20.22 46.88
N LEU A 5 23.01 -21.44 46.37
CA LEU A 5 24.23 -21.90 45.69
C LEU A 5 24.37 -21.27 44.30
N LEU A 6 25.44 -20.49 44.14
CA LEU A 6 25.96 -20.00 42.85
C LEU A 6 26.69 -21.13 42.13
N LEU A 7 26.19 -21.54 40.95
CA LEU A 7 26.96 -22.33 39.98
C LEU A 7 27.48 -21.39 38.89
N SER A 8 28.75 -21.02 39.04
CA SER A 8 29.57 -20.33 38.04
C SER A 8 29.95 -21.31 36.93
N ILE A 9 29.45 -21.11 35.72
CA ILE A 9 29.94 -21.78 34.52
C ILE A 9 30.99 -20.89 33.87
N SER A 10 32.24 -21.29 34.02
CA SER A 10 33.42 -20.67 33.43
C SER A 10 33.55 -21.14 31.97
N THR A 11 33.39 -20.24 30.99
CA THR A 11 33.78 -20.48 29.60
C THR A 11 35.20 -19.97 29.35
N PRO A 12 36.10 -20.73 28.70
CA PRO A 12 37.45 -20.27 28.43
C PRO A 12 37.48 -19.32 27.22
N PHE A 13 38.01 -18.12 27.45
CA PHE A 13 38.36 -17.14 26.43
C PHE A 13 39.51 -17.68 25.54
N VAL A 14 39.22 -18.09 24.31
CA VAL A 14 40.25 -18.37 23.31
C VAL A 14 40.57 -17.07 22.56
N ARG A 15 41.76 -16.54 22.82
CA ARG A 15 42.27 -15.28 22.27
C ARG A 15 42.96 -15.53 20.92
N PHE A 16 42.23 -15.41 19.80
CA PHE A 16 42.86 -15.41 18.47
C PHE A 16 43.48 -14.03 18.19
N ARG A 17 44.81 -13.95 18.30
CA ARG A 17 45.60 -12.76 18.00
C ARG A 17 46.04 -12.81 16.53
N ARG A 18 45.28 -12.20 15.61
CA ARG A 18 45.72 -12.02 14.21
C ARG A 18 46.31 -10.61 14.06
N ARG A 19 47.64 -10.54 13.99
CA ARG A 19 48.41 -9.34 13.60
C ARG A 19 48.17 -9.08 12.12
N TYR A 20 47.55 -7.96 11.77
CA TYR A 20 47.68 -7.37 10.44
C TYR A 20 48.56 -6.14 10.56
N LEU A 21 49.71 -6.19 9.89
CA LEU A 21 50.63 -5.08 9.68
C LEU A 21 50.01 -4.14 8.64
N TYR A 22 49.70 -2.91 9.03
CA TYR A 22 49.42 -1.80 8.10
C TYR A 22 50.74 -1.09 7.78
N PRO A 23 51.10 -0.88 6.51
CA PRO A 23 52.04 0.18 6.15
C PRO A 23 51.30 1.52 6.02
N HIS A 24 51.99 2.56 6.51
CA HIS A 24 51.58 3.96 6.52
C HIS A 24 51.47 4.62 5.14
N ASN A 25 50.62 5.66 5.10
CA ASN A 25 50.72 6.89 4.30
C ASN A 25 50.76 6.78 2.76
N ILE A 26 49.59 6.91 2.15
CA ILE A 26 49.45 7.53 0.82
C ILE A 26 48.38 8.63 0.94
N ALA A 27 48.81 9.88 0.73
CA ALA A 27 47.93 11.03 0.71
C ALA A 27 46.94 10.95 -0.46
N ALA A 28 45.65 11.12 -0.19
CA ALA A 28 44.62 11.22 -1.22
C ALA A 28 44.70 12.60 -1.91
N PRO A 29 44.65 12.67 -3.26
CA PRO A 29 44.60 13.95 -3.96
C PRO A 29 43.21 14.62 -3.77
N PRO A 30 43.13 15.96 -3.80
CA PRO A 30 41.85 16.66 -3.63
C PRO A 30 40.93 16.43 -4.84
N LEU A 31 39.67 16.09 -4.55
CA LEU A 31 38.61 15.96 -5.54
C LEU A 31 38.35 17.32 -6.22
N ARG A 32 38.70 17.43 -7.50
CA ARG A 32 38.26 18.52 -8.39
C ARG A 32 36.87 18.20 -8.92
N TYR A 33 35.87 19.01 -8.57
CA TYR A 33 34.56 18.99 -9.23
C TYR A 33 34.65 19.68 -10.60
N PRO A 34 34.09 19.10 -11.68
CA PRO A 34 33.97 19.80 -12.95
C PRO A 34 32.87 20.86 -12.89
N SER A 35 33.24 22.08 -13.28
CA SER A 35 32.36 23.24 -13.43
C SER A 35 31.48 23.10 -14.68
N SER A 36 30.40 22.32 -14.59
CA SER A 36 29.34 22.36 -15.60
C SER A 36 27.97 22.04 -14.98
N LEU A 37 27.51 22.94 -14.12
CA LEU A 37 26.09 23.07 -13.77
C LEU A 37 25.61 24.42 -14.32
N ALA A 38 25.39 24.47 -15.63
CA ALA A 38 24.53 25.50 -16.21
C ALA A 38 23.09 25.07 -15.98
N PHE A 39 22.37 25.86 -15.20
CA PHE A 39 20.93 25.77 -14.97
C PHE A 39 20.19 25.62 -16.31
N LEU A 40 19.51 24.49 -16.51
CA LEU A 40 18.49 24.39 -17.55
C LEU A 40 17.21 25.00 -16.99
N ASN A 41 16.80 26.11 -17.63
CA ASN A 41 15.53 26.78 -17.38
C ASN A 41 14.34 25.81 -17.56
N PRO A 42 13.25 25.96 -16.79
CA PRO A 42 12.07 25.14 -16.94
C PRO A 42 11.41 25.37 -18.30
N ILE A 43 11.14 24.27 -19.00
CA ILE A 43 10.38 24.22 -20.25
C ILE A 43 8.97 24.76 -19.95
N GLN A 44 8.66 25.88 -20.59
CA GLN A 44 7.33 26.49 -20.66
C GLN A 44 6.40 25.54 -21.42
N SER A 45 5.53 24.80 -20.73
CA SER A 45 4.48 24.03 -21.38
C SER A 45 3.48 24.99 -22.02
N ARG A 46 3.41 24.97 -23.35
CA ARG A 46 2.42 25.70 -24.15
C ARG A 46 1.00 25.33 -23.73
N ASN A 47 0.20 26.37 -23.48
CA ASN A 47 -1.25 26.33 -23.36
C ASN A 47 -1.89 25.60 -24.54
N LEU A 48 -2.50 24.44 -24.27
CA LEU A 48 -3.47 23.79 -25.15
C LEU A 48 -4.85 23.85 -24.50
N TRP A 49 -5.31 25.06 -24.21
CA TRP A 49 -6.73 25.33 -24.02
C TRP A 49 -7.09 26.54 -24.88
N GLY A 50 -7.63 26.25 -26.06
CA GLY A 50 -8.32 27.22 -26.88
C GLY A 50 -9.62 27.61 -26.19
N THR A 51 -9.71 28.87 -25.81
CA THR A 51 -10.96 29.55 -25.53
C THR A 51 -11.76 29.67 -26.83
N ASN A 52 -13.04 29.28 -26.80
CA ASN A 52 -14.03 29.97 -27.61
C ASN A 52 -15.33 30.06 -26.80
N SER A 53 -15.54 31.25 -26.26
CA SER A 53 -16.83 31.75 -25.82
C SER A 53 -17.56 32.32 -27.04
N SER A 54 -18.81 31.92 -27.25
CA SER A 54 -19.83 32.84 -27.76
C SER A 54 -21.22 32.29 -27.50
N ASN A 55 -21.96 33.07 -26.71
CA ASN A 55 -23.40 33.10 -26.48
C ASN A 55 -24.27 32.61 -27.64
N SER A 56 -25.39 31.95 -27.33
CA SER A 56 -26.70 32.58 -27.54
C SER A 56 -27.82 31.79 -26.85
N LEU A 57 -28.56 32.51 -26.00
CA LEU A 57 -29.91 32.19 -25.58
C LEU A 57 -30.81 32.19 -26.82
N HIS A 58 -31.58 31.13 -27.01
CA HIS A 58 -32.83 31.20 -27.76
C HIS A 58 -33.91 30.40 -27.04
N LEU A 59 -34.73 31.16 -26.30
CA LEU A 59 -36.11 30.85 -25.97
C LEU A 59 -36.93 30.76 -27.26
N PHE A 60 -37.67 29.67 -27.44
CA PHE A 60 -39.00 29.52 -28.08
C PHE A 60 -39.39 28.05 -27.81
N GLY A 61 -40.59 27.62 -27.45
CA GLY A 61 -41.88 28.23 -27.26
C GLY A 61 -42.91 27.08 -27.21
N ARG A 62 -43.75 27.07 -26.16
CA ARG A 62 -45.10 26.48 -26.03
C ARG A 62 -45.45 25.17 -26.78
N ALA A 63 -45.91 24.19 -25.99
CA ALA A 63 -47.16 23.48 -26.28
C ALA A 63 -48.02 23.42 -25.01
N HIS A 64 -49.27 23.89 -25.14
CA HIS A 64 -50.32 23.92 -24.14
C HIS A 64 -50.84 22.52 -23.79
N ALA A 65 -51.08 22.26 -22.50
CA ALA A 65 -52.21 21.44 -22.07
C ALA A 65 -52.83 22.06 -20.80
N ARG A 66 -54.15 22.06 -20.78
CA ARG A 66 -55.08 22.86 -19.98
C ARG A 66 -55.52 22.06 -18.74
N GLY A 67 -55.52 22.66 -17.55
CA GLY A 67 -56.12 22.11 -16.33
C GLY A 67 -56.10 23.12 -15.18
N THR A 68 -57.27 23.44 -14.63
CA THR A 68 -57.63 24.53 -13.70
C THR A 68 -57.18 24.32 -12.23
N PRO A 69 -57.23 25.37 -11.38
CA PRO A 69 -56.40 25.51 -10.19
C PRO A 69 -57.11 25.07 -8.89
N THR A 70 -56.33 24.57 -7.93
CA THR A 70 -56.68 24.65 -6.52
C THR A 70 -55.41 24.98 -5.72
N GLY A 71 -55.50 26.03 -4.92
CA GLY A 71 -54.40 26.53 -4.12
C GLY A 71 -53.98 25.57 -3.03
N GLY A 72 -52.67 25.48 -2.82
CA GLY A 72 -52.04 24.84 -1.68
C GLY A 72 -50.69 25.50 -1.51
N ALA A 73 -50.45 26.05 -0.33
CA ALA A 73 -49.22 26.74 0.03
C ALA A 73 -47.99 25.93 -0.38
N GLU A 74 -47.13 26.53 -1.21
CA GLU A 74 -45.79 26.03 -1.46
C GLU A 74 -45.04 26.07 -0.14
N SER A 75 -44.99 24.92 0.55
CA SER A 75 -43.96 24.66 1.52
C SER A 75 -42.64 24.67 0.77
N GLU A 76 -41.84 25.71 0.97
CA GLU A 76 -40.43 25.73 0.62
C GLU A 76 -39.78 24.47 1.21
N THR A 77 -39.60 23.45 0.37
CA THR A 77 -38.71 22.34 0.67
C THR A 77 -37.32 22.95 0.79
N PRO A 78 -36.64 22.83 1.95
CA PRO A 78 -35.26 23.22 2.02
C PRO A 78 -34.53 22.34 1.01
N ILE A 79 -33.85 22.97 0.05
CA ILE A 79 -32.87 22.32 -0.80
C ILE A 79 -31.83 21.75 0.15
N LEU A 80 -32.01 20.49 0.52
CA LEU A 80 -30.98 19.67 1.13
C LEU A 80 -29.89 19.58 0.06
N ASP A 81 -28.88 20.41 0.25
CA ASP A 81 -27.56 20.31 -0.36
C ASP A 81 -26.86 19.04 0.20
N GLU A 82 -27.53 17.89 0.10
CA GLU A 82 -26.95 16.56 0.26
C GLU A 82 -26.15 16.27 -1.00
N ALA A 83 -25.06 17.04 -1.17
CA ALA A 83 -23.97 16.66 -2.03
C ALA A 83 -23.56 15.24 -1.63
N ARG A 84 -23.95 14.24 -2.45
CA ARG A 84 -23.68 12.81 -2.23
C ARG A 84 -22.32 12.62 -1.57
N VAL A 85 -22.35 12.43 -0.25
CA VAL A 85 -21.17 12.20 0.57
C VAL A 85 -20.73 10.79 0.24
N GLY A 86 -19.47 10.62 -0.18
CA GLY A 86 -18.89 9.29 -0.35
C GLY A 86 -19.04 8.46 0.93
N GLU A 87 -18.91 7.15 0.80
CA GLU A 87 -19.09 6.21 1.90
C GLU A 87 -18.13 6.50 3.07
N ASP A 88 -18.55 6.10 4.29
CA ASP A 88 -17.77 6.31 5.50
C ASP A 88 -16.70 5.22 5.68
N SER A 89 -15.43 5.60 5.53
CA SER A 89 -14.29 4.68 5.64
C SER A 89 -14.07 4.19 7.06
N ALA A 90 -13.67 2.93 7.25
CA ALA A 90 -13.41 2.34 8.57
C ALA A 90 -14.60 2.37 9.55
N ALA A 91 -15.82 2.67 9.09
CA ALA A 91 -17.02 2.51 9.90
C ALA A 91 -17.17 1.02 10.27
N PHE A 92 -17.43 0.73 11.54
CA PHE A 92 -17.57 -0.63 12.03
C PHE A 92 -18.59 -0.69 13.16
N GLU A 93 -19.77 -1.21 12.86
CA GLU A 93 -20.86 -1.32 13.81
C GLU A 93 -20.90 -2.72 14.42
N LEU A 94 -20.54 -2.83 15.70
CA LEU A 94 -20.49 -4.10 16.43
C LEU A 94 -21.83 -4.84 16.45
N GLY A 95 -22.95 -4.10 16.52
CA GLY A 95 -24.30 -4.67 16.56
C GLY A 95 -24.74 -5.34 15.24
N GLU A 96 -24.15 -4.93 14.12
CA GLU A 96 -24.45 -5.51 12.80
C GLU A 96 -23.61 -6.77 12.50
N GLN A 97 -22.59 -7.05 13.33
CA GLN A 97 -21.69 -8.17 13.14
C GLN A 97 -22.32 -9.50 13.57
N ARG A 98 -22.25 -10.51 12.70
CA ARG A 98 -22.70 -11.87 13.01
C ARG A 98 -21.51 -12.75 13.36
N LEU A 99 -21.55 -13.41 14.52
CA LEU A 99 -20.49 -14.33 14.94
C LEU A 99 -20.25 -15.46 13.92
N SER A 100 -21.30 -15.92 13.23
CA SER A 100 -21.21 -16.92 12.16
C SER A 100 -20.38 -16.43 10.96
N SER A 101 -20.48 -15.16 10.58
CA SER A 101 -19.67 -14.57 9.51
C SER A 101 -18.19 -14.55 9.88
N TRP A 102 -17.86 -14.24 11.13
CA TRP A 102 -16.48 -14.25 11.63
C TRP A 102 -15.91 -15.67 11.77
N ALA A 103 -16.73 -16.64 12.18
CA ALA A 103 -16.34 -18.05 12.16
C ALA A 103 -16.05 -18.53 10.73
N TYR A 104 -16.93 -18.18 9.77
CA TYR A 104 -16.72 -18.51 8.35
C TYR A 104 -15.48 -17.81 7.77
N PHE A 105 -15.28 -16.52 8.06
CA PHE A 105 -14.05 -15.79 7.74
C PHE A 105 -12.80 -16.51 8.24
N THR A 106 -12.80 -16.92 9.51
CA THR A 106 -11.67 -17.62 10.12
C THR A 106 -11.40 -18.95 9.42
N ALA A 107 -12.45 -19.71 9.09
CA ALA A 107 -12.32 -20.97 8.36
C ALA A 107 -11.79 -20.77 6.93
N VAL A 108 -12.31 -19.80 6.19
CA VAL A 108 -11.85 -19.48 4.83
C VAL A 108 -10.40 -18.99 4.84
N LEU A 109 -10.06 -18.05 5.73
CA LEU A 109 -8.70 -17.56 5.89
C LEU A 109 -7.74 -18.71 6.23
N GLY A 110 -8.11 -19.57 7.19
CA GLY A 110 -7.34 -20.75 7.55
C GLY A 110 -7.12 -21.70 6.36
N ALA A 111 -8.17 -21.99 5.58
CA ALA A 111 -8.07 -22.82 4.39
C ALA A 111 -7.14 -22.22 3.32
N VAL A 112 -7.25 -20.91 3.07
CA VAL A 112 -6.38 -20.19 2.12
C VAL A 112 -4.93 -20.23 2.58
N LEU A 113 -4.65 -19.99 3.87
CA LEU A 113 -3.29 -20.05 4.42
C LEU A 113 -2.71 -21.46 4.37
N VAL A 114 -3.51 -22.50 4.64
CA VAL A 114 -3.09 -23.90 4.50
C VAL A 114 -2.79 -24.22 3.04
N ALA A 115 -3.66 -23.83 2.11
CA ALA A 115 -3.45 -24.04 0.67
C ALA A 115 -2.19 -23.33 0.17
N LEU A 116 -2.01 -22.06 0.53
CA LEU A 116 -0.80 -21.30 0.21
C LEU A 116 0.46 -21.97 0.78
N ASN A 117 0.38 -22.47 2.02
CA ASN A 117 1.48 -23.19 2.63
C ASN A 117 1.81 -24.47 1.85
N VAL A 118 0.84 -25.35 1.63
CA VAL A 118 1.07 -26.67 1.00
C VAL A 118 1.46 -26.53 -0.47
N LEU A 119 0.77 -25.67 -1.23
CA LEU A 119 0.94 -25.55 -2.68
C LEU A 119 2.09 -24.63 -3.08
N TRP A 120 2.54 -23.73 -2.21
CA TRP A 120 3.54 -22.74 -2.58
C TRP A 120 4.73 -22.65 -1.61
N ILE A 121 4.48 -22.46 -0.31
CA ILE A 121 5.53 -22.11 0.65
C ILE A 121 6.35 -23.33 1.10
N ASN A 122 5.70 -24.46 1.36
CA ASN A 122 6.32 -25.62 1.97
C ASN A 122 7.47 -26.15 1.09
N PRO A 123 8.70 -26.27 1.62
CA PRO A 123 9.85 -26.73 0.83
C PRO A 123 9.71 -28.13 0.21
N SER A 124 8.88 -29.01 0.78
CA SER A 124 8.72 -30.39 0.29
C SER A 124 7.58 -30.56 -0.72
N THR A 125 6.55 -29.71 -0.70
CA THR A 125 5.36 -29.87 -1.54
C THR A 125 5.06 -28.68 -2.45
N GLY A 126 5.57 -27.49 -2.11
CA GLY A 126 5.22 -26.24 -2.74
C GLY A 126 6.08 -25.88 -3.95
N PHE A 127 5.52 -25.07 -4.85
CA PHE A 127 6.20 -24.60 -6.06
C PHE A 127 7.05 -23.34 -5.87
N GLY A 128 7.01 -22.69 -4.70
CA GLY A 128 7.66 -21.41 -4.45
C GLY A 128 9.18 -21.45 -4.68
N LYS A 129 9.85 -22.52 -4.24
CA LYS A 129 11.29 -22.69 -4.49
C LYS A 129 11.60 -22.80 -5.99
N ALA A 130 10.85 -23.63 -6.72
CA ALA A 130 11.06 -23.80 -8.16
C ALA A 130 10.82 -22.49 -8.93
N TYR A 131 9.81 -21.71 -8.53
CA TYR A 131 9.57 -20.38 -9.08
C TYR A 131 10.75 -19.43 -8.82
N ILE A 132 11.23 -19.36 -7.59
CA ILE A 132 12.37 -18.50 -7.22
C ILE A 132 13.65 -18.95 -7.94
N ASP A 133 13.95 -20.24 -8.00
CA ASP A 133 15.11 -20.78 -8.73
C ASP A 133 15.04 -20.41 -10.22
N ALA A 134 13.85 -20.49 -10.83
CA ALA A 134 13.67 -20.17 -12.25
C ALA A 134 13.93 -18.68 -12.54
N VAL A 135 13.43 -17.77 -11.69
CA VAL A 135 13.67 -16.32 -11.86
C VAL A 135 15.12 -15.96 -11.52
N SER A 136 15.69 -16.58 -10.47
CA SER A 136 17.08 -16.37 -10.07
C SER A 136 18.06 -16.89 -11.12
N GLY A 137 17.69 -17.91 -11.89
CA GLY A 137 18.49 -18.39 -13.02
C GLY A 137 18.69 -17.38 -14.14
N LEU A 138 17.92 -16.28 -14.17
CA LEU A 138 18.02 -15.23 -15.19
C LEU A 138 19.13 -14.22 -14.91
N SER A 139 19.59 -14.07 -13.66
CA SER A 139 20.64 -13.12 -13.30
C SER A 139 21.34 -13.50 -11.99
N PRO A 140 22.68 -13.37 -11.90
CA PRO A 140 23.38 -13.55 -10.64
C PRO A 140 23.21 -12.35 -9.67
N SER A 141 22.60 -11.23 -10.10
CA SER A 141 22.40 -10.05 -9.27
C SER A 141 21.08 -10.14 -8.49
N PRO A 142 21.11 -10.11 -7.14
CA PRO A 142 19.89 -10.16 -6.33
C PRO A 142 18.97 -8.95 -6.58
N GLU A 143 19.54 -7.79 -6.94
CA GLU A 143 18.78 -6.60 -7.31
C GLU A 143 17.95 -6.83 -8.58
N VAL A 144 18.57 -7.44 -9.61
CA VAL A 144 17.90 -7.73 -10.88
C VAL A 144 16.81 -8.78 -10.67
N VAL A 145 17.10 -9.85 -9.92
CA VAL A 145 16.12 -10.90 -9.59
C VAL A 145 14.94 -10.30 -8.83
N LEU A 146 15.20 -9.47 -7.82
CA LEU A 146 14.14 -8.81 -7.05
C LEU A 146 13.27 -7.89 -7.93
N LEU A 147 13.87 -7.12 -8.84
CA LEU A 147 13.13 -6.29 -9.79
C LEU A 147 12.27 -7.15 -10.72
N LEU A 148 12.78 -8.29 -11.21
CA LEU A 148 12.00 -9.23 -12.03
C LEU A 148 10.81 -9.79 -11.26
N LEU A 149 11.00 -10.20 -10.00
CA LEU A 149 9.91 -10.67 -9.13
C LEU A 149 8.84 -9.59 -8.93
N ILE A 150 9.26 -8.34 -8.67
CA ILE A 150 8.34 -7.20 -8.54
C ILE A 150 7.60 -6.94 -9.85
N VAL A 151 8.27 -7.01 -11.01
CA VAL A 151 7.63 -6.80 -12.32
C VAL A 151 6.63 -7.90 -12.63
N ILE A 152 6.97 -9.18 -12.39
CA ILE A 152 6.05 -10.30 -12.56
C ILE A 152 4.82 -10.11 -11.68
N PHE A 153 5.03 -9.82 -10.38
CA PHE A 153 3.94 -9.52 -9.46
C PHE A 153 3.09 -8.35 -9.96
N ALA A 154 3.71 -7.23 -10.33
CA ALA A 154 3.03 -6.02 -10.75
C ALA A 154 2.16 -6.23 -12.00
N ILE A 155 2.68 -6.96 -13.00
CA ILE A 155 1.95 -7.30 -14.23
C ILE A 155 0.75 -8.17 -13.89
N VAL A 156 0.96 -9.26 -13.15
CA VAL A 156 -0.11 -10.21 -12.82
C VAL A 156 -1.16 -9.56 -11.94
N HIS A 157 -0.75 -8.91 -10.85
CA HIS A 157 -1.66 -8.27 -9.90
C HIS A 157 -2.46 -7.13 -10.54
N SER A 158 -1.80 -6.22 -11.24
CA SER A 158 -2.48 -5.09 -11.89
C SER A 158 -3.31 -5.50 -13.11
N GLY A 159 -2.84 -6.52 -13.82
CA GLY A 159 -3.52 -7.12 -14.97
C GLY A 159 -4.82 -7.77 -14.53
N LEU A 160 -4.77 -8.67 -13.55
CA LEU A 160 -5.97 -9.26 -12.94
C LEU A 160 -6.88 -8.18 -12.34
N ALA A 161 -6.33 -7.12 -11.73
CA ALA A 161 -7.18 -6.04 -11.22
C ALA A 161 -7.93 -5.33 -12.34
N SER A 162 -7.32 -5.19 -13.52
CA SER A 162 -7.92 -4.55 -14.71
C SER A 162 -8.90 -5.47 -15.45
N LEU A 163 -8.71 -6.78 -15.37
CA LEU A 163 -9.59 -7.80 -15.96
C LEU A 163 -10.78 -8.13 -15.07
N ARG A 164 -10.93 -7.46 -13.92
CA ARG A 164 -11.93 -7.76 -12.91
C ARG A 164 -13.34 -7.76 -13.49
N ASP A 165 -13.78 -6.68 -14.11
CA ASP A 165 -15.18 -6.56 -14.55
C ASP A 165 -15.56 -7.70 -15.52
N ALA A 166 -14.74 -7.96 -16.55
CA ALA A 166 -14.94 -9.07 -17.49
C ALA A 166 -14.86 -10.46 -16.82
N GLY A 167 -13.97 -10.62 -15.84
CA GLY A 167 -13.84 -11.87 -15.10
C GLY A 167 -14.99 -12.13 -14.13
N GLU A 168 -15.52 -11.09 -13.49
CA GLU A 168 -16.69 -11.17 -12.61
C GLU A 168 -17.94 -11.57 -13.41
N GLU A 169 -18.09 -11.09 -14.64
CA GLU A 169 -19.17 -11.51 -15.55
C GLU A 169 -19.09 -12.99 -15.94
N LEU A 170 -17.88 -13.54 -16.10
CA LEU A 170 -17.68 -14.91 -16.57
C LEU A 170 -17.85 -15.96 -15.45
N ILE A 171 -17.22 -15.73 -14.30
CA ILE A 171 -17.13 -16.74 -13.21
C ILE A 171 -17.76 -16.28 -11.90
N GLY A 172 -18.26 -15.05 -11.84
CA GLY A 172 -18.81 -14.45 -10.62
C GLY A 172 -17.75 -13.83 -9.71
N GLU A 173 -18.17 -12.84 -8.92
CA GLU A 173 -17.29 -11.99 -8.10
C GLU A 173 -16.48 -12.76 -7.05
N ARG A 174 -17.10 -13.75 -6.39
CA ARG A 174 -16.43 -14.57 -5.37
C ARG A 174 -15.35 -15.46 -5.98
N ALA A 175 -15.67 -16.18 -7.06
CA ALA A 175 -14.70 -17.05 -7.72
C ALA A 175 -13.54 -16.24 -8.31
N TYR A 176 -13.84 -15.07 -8.89
CA TYR A 176 -12.82 -14.16 -9.38
C TYR A 176 -11.91 -13.64 -8.25
N ARG A 177 -12.48 -13.29 -7.09
CA ARG A 177 -11.69 -12.89 -5.91
C ARG A 177 -10.74 -13.99 -5.44
N VAL A 178 -11.22 -15.24 -5.40
CA VAL A 178 -10.40 -16.40 -5.02
C VAL A 178 -9.28 -16.63 -6.03
N LEU A 179 -9.56 -16.56 -7.34
CA LEU A 179 -8.54 -16.67 -8.40
C LEU A 179 -7.50 -15.54 -8.27
N PHE A 180 -7.97 -14.30 -8.13
CA PHE A 180 -7.12 -13.12 -7.98
C PHE A 180 -6.15 -13.28 -6.79
N ALA A 181 -6.68 -13.65 -5.62
CA ALA A 181 -5.90 -13.84 -4.41
C ALA A 181 -4.97 -15.06 -4.51
N GLY A 182 -5.48 -16.17 -5.05
CA GLY A 182 -4.75 -17.42 -5.22
C GLY A 182 -3.54 -17.31 -6.14
N ILE A 183 -3.53 -16.35 -7.07
CA ILE A 183 -2.36 -16.05 -7.92
C ILE A 183 -1.50 -14.93 -7.31
N SER A 184 -2.12 -13.87 -6.81
CA SER A 184 -1.37 -12.70 -6.30
C SER A 184 -0.61 -12.98 -5.01
N LEU A 185 -1.19 -13.74 -4.07
CA LEU A 185 -0.57 -14.02 -2.77
C LEU A 185 0.72 -14.83 -2.89
N PRO A 186 0.78 -15.94 -3.67
CA PRO A 186 2.03 -16.63 -3.95
C PRO A 186 3.14 -15.72 -4.46
N LEU A 187 2.85 -14.89 -5.47
CA LEU A 187 3.84 -13.99 -6.08
C LEU A 187 4.32 -12.92 -5.10
N ALA A 188 3.40 -12.34 -4.31
CA ALA A 188 3.74 -11.38 -3.27
C ALA A 188 4.64 -12.01 -2.20
N VAL A 189 4.28 -13.19 -1.68
CA VAL A 189 5.05 -13.89 -0.64
C VAL A 189 6.43 -14.26 -1.16
N SER A 190 6.54 -14.78 -2.38
CA SER A 190 7.84 -15.06 -3.02
C SER A 190 8.72 -13.82 -3.09
N THR A 191 8.18 -12.68 -3.49
CA THR A 191 8.92 -11.42 -3.58
C THR A 191 9.39 -10.94 -2.20
N ILE A 192 8.52 -11.01 -1.19
CA ILE A 192 8.82 -10.60 0.18
C ILE A 192 9.90 -11.50 0.81
N VAL A 193 9.75 -12.82 0.71
CA VAL A 193 10.72 -13.79 1.26
C VAL A 193 12.08 -13.63 0.57
N TYR A 194 12.10 -13.50 -0.76
CA TYR A 194 13.34 -13.28 -1.50
C TYR A 194 14.06 -12.01 -1.02
N PHE A 195 13.32 -10.89 -0.90
CA PHE A 195 13.87 -9.65 -0.34
C PHE A 195 14.44 -9.85 1.07
N ILE A 196 13.70 -10.48 1.98
CA ILE A 196 14.15 -10.70 3.37
C ILE A 196 15.45 -11.51 3.41
N ASN A 197 15.55 -12.57 2.59
CA ASN A 197 16.72 -13.45 2.56
C ASN A 197 17.95 -12.75 1.95
N HIS A 198 17.75 -11.89 0.94
CA HIS A 198 18.83 -11.21 0.21
C HIS A 198 19.04 -9.75 0.65
N ARG A 199 18.38 -9.30 1.72
CA ARG A 199 18.34 -7.89 2.14
C ARG A 199 19.70 -7.25 2.42
N TYR A 200 20.76 -8.05 2.58
CA TYR A 200 22.12 -7.58 2.84
C TYR A 200 23.14 -8.01 1.77
N ASP A 201 22.71 -8.61 0.66
CA ASP A 201 23.62 -9.15 -0.35
C ASP A 201 24.12 -8.08 -1.34
N GLY A 202 23.44 -6.94 -1.40
CA GLY A 202 23.79 -5.82 -2.28
C GLY A 202 25.00 -5.01 -1.81
N THR A 203 25.47 -4.11 -2.68
CA THR A 203 26.51 -3.14 -2.32
C THR A 203 25.97 -2.16 -1.28
N GLN A 204 26.65 -2.04 -0.14
CA GLN A 204 26.34 -1.05 0.88
C GLN A 204 26.59 0.36 0.34
N LEU A 205 25.57 1.21 0.39
CA LEU A 205 25.61 2.61 -0.06
C LEU A 205 25.82 3.56 1.12
N TRP A 206 25.19 3.29 2.26
CA TRP A 206 25.36 4.04 3.51
C TRP A 206 25.06 3.18 4.74
N GLN A 207 25.63 3.53 5.89
CA GLN A 207 25.41 2.84 7.16
C GLN A 207 25.11 3.88 8.24
N LEU A 208 23.83 4.03 8.62
CA LEU A 208 23.36 5.13 9.47
C LEU A 208 22.75 4.68 10.80
N GLN A 209 22.75 3.38 11.10
CA GLN A 209 22.05 2.78 12.25
C GLN A 209 22.61 3.25 13.60
N SER A 210 23.81 3.83 13.64
CA SER A 210 24.40 4.44 14.83
C SER A 210 24.05 5.92 15.01
N VAL A 211 23.34 6.54 14.05
CA VAL A 211 22.91 7.94 14.14
C VAL A 211 21.78 8.05 15.16
N LEU A 212 21.95 8.94 16.14
CA LEU A 212 20.96 9.19 17.18
C LEU A 212 19.61 9.60 16.56
N GLY A 213 18.52 8.96 16.98
CA GLY A 213 17.17 9.28 16.52
C GLY A 213 16.77 8.61 15.20
N LEU A 214 17.69 7.96 14.47
CA LEU A 214 17.38 7.38 13.17
C LEU A 214 16.45 6.17 13.28
N HIS A 215 16.70 5.31 14.27
CA HIS A 215 15.84 4.17 14.53
C HIS A 215 14.40 4.63 14.82
N GLU A 216 14.24 5.64 15.68
CA GLU A 216 12.96 6.23 16.04
C GLU A 216 12.26 6.83 14.82
N LEU A 217 13.01 7.55 13.97
CA LEU A 217 12.49 8.11 12.72
C LEU A 217 11.98 7.01 11.77
N VAL A 218 12.77 5.96 11.53
CA VAL A 218 12.40 4.84 10.66
C VAL A 218 11.21 4.08 11.22
N TRP A 219 11.21 3.83 12.53
CA TRP A 219 10.13 3.14 13.22
C TRP A 219 8.83 3.93 13.13
N PHE A 220 8.87 5.22 13.47
CA PHE A 220 7.68 6.08 13.44
C PHE A 220 7.15 6.28 12.01
N SER A 221 8.04 6.43 11.02
CA SER A 221 7.66 6.48 9.61
C SER A 221 6.97 5.20 9.16
N SER A 222 7.51 4.04 9.53
CA SER A 222 6.92 2.72 9.23
C SER A 222 5.60 2.50 9.96
N PHE A 223 5.47 3.02 11.18
CA PHE A 223 4.22 2.97 11.94
C PHE A 223 3.12 3.80 11.24
N ILE A 224 3.44 5.04 10.84
CA ILE A 224 2.52 5.90 10.06
C ILE A 224 2.18 5.23 8.73
N SER A 225 3.15 4.62 8.04
CA SER A 225 2.90 4.02 6.73
C SER A 225 1.84 2.92 6.78
N PHE A 226 1.75 2.17 7.88
CA PHE A 226 0.76 1.10 8.04
C PHE A 226 -0.68 1.68 8.13
N PHE A 227 -0.87 2.85 8.74
CA PHE A 227 -2.19 3.52 8.74
C PHE A 227 -2.67 3.90 7.33
N PHE A 228 -1.73 4.12 6.42
CA PHE A 228 -2.01 4.41 5.01
C PHE A 228 -2.16 3.14 4.14
N LEU A 229 -1.53 2.01 4.50
CA LEU A 229 -1.58 0.77 3.72
C LEU A 229 -2.90 -0.02 3.91
N TYR A 230 -3.35 -0.15 5.16
CA TYR A 230 -4.51 -0.98 5.53
C TYR A 230 -5.93 -0.40 5.31
N PRO A 231 -6.17 0.82 4.79
CA PRO A 231 -7.51 1.22 4.37
C PRO A 231 -8.11 0.30 3.30
N SER A 232 -7.27 -0.35 2.51
CA SER A 232 -7.66 -1.41 1.56
C SER A 232 -8.27 -2.65 2.22
N THR A 233 -8.18 -2.78 3.56
CA THR A 233 -8.66 -3.94 4.32
C THR A 233 -9.74 -3.60 5.35
N PHE A 234 -10.35 -2.41 5.31
CA PHE A 234 -11.39 -2.03 6.28
C PHE A 234 -12.60 -2.98 6.30
N ASN A 235 -12.97 -3.56 5.15
CA ASN A 235 -14.06 -4.54 5.05
C ASN A 235 -13.50 -5.97 4.92
N LEU A 236 -12.96 -6.52 6.01
CA LEU A 236 -12.27 -7.83 6.01
C LEU A 236 -13.14 -8.99 5.47
N LEU A 237 -14.44 -8.99 5.75
CA LEU A 237 -15.35 -10.02 5.25
C LEU A 237 -15.48 -9.99 3.72
N GLU A 238 -15.44 -8.80 3.10
CA GLU A 238 -15.43 -8.65 1.65
C GLU A 238 -14.07 -9.05 1.05
N VAL A 239 -12.97 -8.73 1.74
CA VAL A 239 -11.62 -9.11 1.33
C VAL A 239 -11.47 -10.64 1.28
N ALA A 240 -12.01 -11.34 2.27
CA ALA A 240 -12.02 -12.80 2.33
C ALA A 240 -13.12 -13.46 1.49
N ALA A 241 -13.88 -12.69 0.69
CA ALA A 241 -15.02 -13.15 -0.11
C ALA A 241 -16.15 -13.84 0.69
N VAL A 242 -16.20 -13.63 2.01
CA VAL A 242 -17.32 -14.03 2.86
C VAL A 242 -18.54 -13.23 2.47
N ASP A 243 -18.39 -11.91 2.53
CA ASP A 243 -19.36 -10.99 1.96
C ASP A 243 -19.06 -10.76 0.48
N LYS A 244 -20.08 -10.32 -0.24
CA LYS A 244 -19.97 -10.03 -1.67
C LYS A 244 -18.95 -8.89 -1.87
N PRO A 245 -17.81 -9.10 -2.57
CA PRO A 245 -16.76 -8.09 -2.64
C PRO A 245 -17.19 -6.86 -3.46
N LYS A 246 -17.15 -5.66 -2.86
CA LYS A 246 -17.53 -4.42 -3.54
C LYS A 246 -16.32 -3.50 -3.75
N LEU A 247 -16.52 -2.45 -4.53
CA LEU A 247 -15.64 -1.29 -4.57
C LEU A 247 -16.38 -0.16 -3.88
N HIS A 248 -15.65 0.62 -3.08
CA HIS A 248 -16.21 1.70 -2.28
C HIS A 248 -15.71 3.05 -2.77
N LEU A 249 -16.58 4.05 -2.74
CA LEU A 249 -16.25 5.45 -3.01
C LEU A 249 -16.17 6.22 -1.69
N TRP A 250 -15.08 6.01 -0.94
CA TRP A 250 -14.90 6.63 0.38
C TRP A 250 -14.43 8.08 0.30
N GLU A 251 -15.00 8.93 1.17
CA GLU A 251 -14.60 10.34 1.30
C GLU A 251 -14.26 10.77 2.73
N THR A 252 -14.28 9.86 3.69
CA THR A 252 -13.98 10.16 5.11
C THR A 252 -12.64 9.55 5.55
N GLY A 253 -12.20 9.85 6.77
CA GLY A 253 -11.01 9.28 7.40
C GLY A 253 -9.74 9.56 6.61
N ILE A 254 -8.89 8.54 6.46
CA ILE A 254 -7.64 8.62 5.69
C ILE A 254 -7.87 9.02 4.22
N MET A 255 -9.08 8.77 3.68
CA MET A 255 -9.43 9.13 2.30
C MET A 255 -9.61 10.64 2.11
N ARG A 256 -9.90 11.38 3.19
CA ARG A 256 -9.84 12.86 3.19
C ARG A 256 -8.42 13.36 2.99
N ILE A 257 -7.44 12.64 3.53
CA ILE A 257 -6.02 13.00 3.42
C ILE A 257 -5.56 12.72 1.99
N THR A 258 -5.83 11.54 1.44
CA THR A 258 -5.56 11.21 0.03
C THR A 258 -6.51 10.13 -0.47
N ARG A 259 -6.91 10.20 -1.75
CA ARG A 259 -7.65 9.13 -2.44
C ARG A 259 -6.82 7.85 -2.62
N HIS A 260 -5.50 7.94 -2.54
CA HIS A 260 -4.59 6.81 -2.76
C HIS A 260 -3.69 6.57 -1.53
N PRO A 261 -4.29 6.21 -0.37
CA PRO A 261 -3.52 6.07 0.85
C PRO A 261 -2.50 4.94 0.75
N GLN A 262 -2.82 3.83 0.09
CA GLN A 262 -1.89 2.70 -0.05
C GLN A 262 -0.59 3.09 -0.78
N MET A 263 -0.68 3.93 -1.81
CA MET A 263 0.51 4.44 -2.51
C MET A 263 1.37 5.30 -1.57
N VAL A 264 0.76 6.19 -0.80
CA VAL A 264 1.47 7.05 0.17
C VAL A 264 2.13 6.21 1.27
N GLY A 265 1.41 5.25 1.82
CA GLY A 265 1.93 4.32 2.81
C GLY A 265 3.11 3.53 2.25
N GLN A 266 2.98 2.96 1.06
CA GLN A 266 4.07 2.21 0.45
C GLN A 266 5.33 3.07 0.23
N ILE A 267 5.18 4.31 -0.25
CA ILE A 267 6.30 5.22 -0.44
C ILE A 267 7.01 5.50 0.90
N ILE A 268 6.27 5.84 1.95
CA ILE A 268 6.85 6.09 3.28
C ILE A 268 7.60 4.84 3.78
N TRP A 269 6.99 3.66 3.66
CA TRP A 269 7.59 2.40 4.08
C TRP A 269 8.88 2.08 3.32
N CYS A 270 8.85 2.20 1.99
CA CYS A 270 10.01 2.00 1.12
C CYS A 270 11.14 2.97 1.46
N LEU A 271 10.85 4.26 1.63
CA LEU A 271 11.85 5.25 2.01
C LEU A 271 12.47 4.93 3.39
N ALA A 272 11.64 4.62 4.39
CA ALA A 272 12.11 4.27 5.72
C ALA A 272 13.04 3.04 5.72
N HIS A 273 12.67 1.97 5.02
CA HIS A 273 13.47 0.75 4.93
C HIS A 273 14.74 0.94 4.09
N THR A 274 14.69 1.76 3.03
CA THR A 274 15.88 2.09 2.24
C THR A 274 16.88 2.86 3.08
N ILE A 275 16.43 3.86 3.86
CA ILE A 275 17.27 4.61 4.79
C ILE A 275 17.91 3.67 5.83
N TRP A 276 17.14 2.73 6.37
CA TRP A 276 17.62 1.82 7.42
C TRP A 276 18.63 0.77 6.91
N ILE A 277 18.38 0.17 5.74
CA ILE A 277 19.20 -0.93 5.20
C ILE A 277 20.37 -0.38 4.40
N GLY A 278 20.15 0.65 3.58
CA GLY A 278 21.18 1.44 2.93
C GLY A 278 22.03 0.71 1.89
N ASN A 279 21.48 -0.26 1.16
CA ASN A 279 22.18 -0.98 0.10
C ASN A 279 21.38 -1.02 -1.22
N THR A 280 22.00 -1.56 -2.27
CA THR A 280 21.43 -1.65 -3.62
C THR A 280 20.19 -2.55 -3.71
N VAL A 281 20.10 -3.62 -2.92
CA VAL A 281 18.91 -4.50 -2.89
C VAL A 281 17.70 -3.78 -2.32
N ALA A 282 17.85 -3.07 -1.19
CA ALA A 282 16.78 -2.27 -0.62
C ALA A 282 16.37 -1.11 -1.56
N MET A 283 17.34 -0.50 -2.24
CA MET A 283 17.05 0.51 -3.27
C MET A 283 16.23 -0.07 -4.42
N ALA A 284 16.64 -1.23 -4.96
CA ALA A 284 15.94 -1.91 -6.05
C ALA A 284 14.50 -2.29 -5.65
N ALA A 285 14.33 -2.85 -4.44
CA ALA A 285 13.02 -3.15 -3.86
C ALA A 285 12.12 -1.92 -3.84
N SER A 286 12.64 -0.82 -3.30
CA SER A 286 11.91 0.43 -3.13
C SER A 286 11.56 1.10 -4.44
N VAL A 287 12.50 1.18 -5.38
CA VAL A 287 12.23 1.75 -6.72
C VAL A 287 11.14 0.93 -7.42
N GLY A 288 11.24 -0.40 -7.41
CA GLY A 288 10.25 -1.27 -8.03
C GLY A 288 8.86 -1.13 -7.41
N LEU A 289 8.77 -1.17 -6.08
CA LEU A 289 7.49 -1.06 -5.36
C LEU A 289 6.87 0.34 -5.48
N ILE A 290 7.68 1.41 -5.40
CA ILE A 290 7.21 2.79 -5.59
C ILE A 290 6.69 2.96 -7.02
N ALA A 291 7.42 2.51 -8.04
CA ALA A 291 6.98 2.58 -9.42
C ALA A 291 5.64 1.84 -9.63
N HIS A 292 5.52 0.63 -9.07
CA HIS A 292 4.27 -0.13 -9.10
C HIS A 292 3.10 0.63 -8.44
N HIS A 293 3.33 1.26 -7.29
CA HIS A 293 2.26 1.97 -6.57
C HIS A 293 1.88 3.30 -7.23
N ILE A 294 2.83 4.00 -7.86
CA ILE A 294 2.55 5.17 -8.71
C ILE A 294 1.71 4.74 -9.92
N PHE A 295 2.08 3.63 -10.58
CA PHE A 295 1.25 3.06 -11.64
C PHE A 295 -0.15 2.67 -11.13
N GLY A 296 -0.22 2.12 -9.91
CA GLY A 296 -1.45 1.77 -9.21
C GLY A 296 -2.42 2.95 -9.05
N VAL A 297 -1.92 4.17 -8.89
CA VAL A 297 -2.76 5.39 -8.83
C VAL A 297 -3.55 5.57 -10.11
N TRP A 298 -2.86 5.60 -11.26
CA TRP A 298 -3.50 5.74 -12.57
C TRP A 298 -4.43 4.56 -12.85
N ASN A 299 -3.95 3.34 -12.64
CA ASN A 299 -4.73 2.13 -12.92
C ASN A 299 -6.00 2.07 -12.04
N GLY A 300 -5.88 2.45 -10.77
CA GLY A 300 -7.00 2.51 -9.82
C GLY A 300 -8.06 3.52 -10.24
N ASP A 301 -7.64 4.75 -10.54
CA ASP A 301 -8.54 5.78 -11.05
C ASP A 301 -9.24 5.37 -12.35
N ARG A 302 -8.48 4.81 -13.30
CA ARG A 302 -9.04 4.35 -14.58
C ARG A 302 -10.17 3.35 -14.33
N ARG A 303 -9.96 2.37 -13.45
CA ARG A 303 -10.98 1.36 -13.13
C ARG A 303 -12.20 1.97 -12.45
N LEU A 304 -12.00 2.88 -11.50
CA LEU A 304 -13.11 3.55 -10.82
C LEU A 304 -13.91 4.45 -11.77
N ALA A 305 -13.23 5.19 -12.65
CA ALA A 305 -13.87 6.00 -13.68
C ALA A 305 -14.70 5.16 -14.66
N LEU A 306 -14.16 4.02 -15.11
CA LEU A 306 -14.88 3.10 -16.00
C LEU A 306 -16.13 2.52 -15.35
N ARG A 307 -16.07 2.17 -14.06
CA ARG A 307 -17.16 1.50 -13.34
C ARG A 307 -18.24 2.45 -12.81
N TYR A 308 -17.84 3.63 -12.33
CA TYR A 308 -18.73 4.57 -11.63
C TYR A 308 -18.99 5.88 -12.38
N GLY A 309 -18.28 6.14 -13.48
CA GLY A 309 -18.52 7.31 -14.34
C GLY A 309 -18.54 8.63 -13.56
N GLN A 310 -19.68 9.33 -13.62
CA GLN A 310 -19.85 10.65 -12.99
C GLN A 310 -19.71 10.63 -11.46
N ASP A 311 -20.10 9.54 -10.79
CA ASP A 311 -19.97 9.44 -9.34
C ASP A 311 -18.49 9.47 -8.91
N PHE A 312 -17.61 8.81 -9.67
CA PHE A 312 -16.18 8.87 -9.43
C PHE A 312 -15.57 10.24 -9.77
N GLU A 313 -15.99 10.88 -10.86
CA GLU A 313 -15.50 12.22 -11.20
C GLU A 313 -15.91 13.26 -10.15
N ALA A 314 -17.11 13.13 -9.57
CA ALA A 314 -17.53 13.94 -8.43
C ALA A 314 -16.63 13.73 -7.21
N LEU A 315 -16.35 12.48 -6.81
CA LEU A 315 -15.41 12.17 -5.72
C LEU A 315 -14.00 12.69 -6.00
N LYS A 316 -13.51 12.51 -7.23
CA LYS A 316 -12.19 12.95 -7.66
C LYS A 316 -12.05 14.47 -7.60
N SER A 317 -13.11 15.22 -7.93
CA SER A 317 -13.12 16.68 -7.80
C SER A 317 -12.97 17.16 -6.35
N ARG A 318 -13.42 16.37 -5.37
CA ARG A 318 -13.35 16.68 -3.92
C ARG A 318 -12.14 16.08 -3.20
N THR A 319 -11.39 15.18 -3.83
CA THR A 319 -10.25 14.48 -3.22
C THR A 319 -8.93 14.82 -3.92
N SER A 320 -7.79 14.32 -3.41
CA SER A 320 -6.48 14.49 -4.03
C SER A 320 -5.64 13.22 -3.94
N VAL A 321 -4.73 13.03 -4.89
CA VAL A 321 -3.66 12.02 -4.78
C VAL A 321 -2.60 12.47 -3.78
N ILE A 322 -2.26 13.76 -3.79
CA ILE A 322 -1.27 14.36 -2.89
C ILE A 322 -1.91 14.54 -1.51
N PRO A 323 -1.31 13.97 -0.44
CA PRO A 323 -1.79 14.14 0.93
C PRO A 323 -2.11 15.59 1.28
N PHE A 324 -3.27 15.80 1.92
CA PHE A 324 -3.79 17.08 2.41
C PHE A 324 -4.11 18.14 1.35
N ALA A 325 -3.70 17.99 0.10
CA ALA A 325 -3.88 19.04 -0.92
C ALA A 325 -5.36 19.42 -1.11
N ALA A 326 -6.29 18.47 -1.17
CA ALA A 326 -7.72 18.80 -1.28
C ALA A 326 -8.29 19.52 -0.05
N ILE A 327 -7.73 19.28 1.13
CA ILE A 327 -8.11 19.98 2.37
C ILE A 327 -7.60 21.42 2.34
N LEU A 328 -6.33 21.60 1.95
CA LEU A 328 -5.72 22.92 1.83
C LEU A 328 -6.37 23.77 0.73
N ASP A 329 -6.79 23.14 -0.37
CA ASP A 329 -7.56 23.78 -1.46
C ASP A 329 -9.00 24.13 -1.05
N GLY A 330 -9.49 23.63 0.09
CA GLY A 330 -10.88 23.78 0.54
C GLY A 330 -11.91 22.90 -0.20
N ARG A 331 -11.47 22.04 -1.12
CA ARG A 331 -12.33 21.07 -1.84
C ARG A 331 -12.82 19.94 -0.93
N GLN A 332 -11.99 19.55 0.03
CA GLN A 332 -12.30 18.58 1.08
C GLN A 332 -12.42 19.31 2.42
N LYS A 333 -13.56 19.17 3.11
CA LYS A 333 -13.80 19.86 4.39
C LYS A 333 -13.54 18.91 5.55
N LEU A 334 -12.92 19.42 6.62
CA LEU A 334 -12.78 18.71 7.88
C LEU A 334 -13.93 19.06 8.82
N PRO A 335 -14.82 18.12 9.19
CA PRO A 335 -15.85 18.38 10.20
C PRO A 335 -15.21 18.63 11.57
N LYS A 336 -15.91 19.30 12.49
CA LYS A 336 -15.37 19.63 13.83
C LYS A 336 -14.95 18.39 14.62
N ASP A 337 -15.60 17.26 14.38
CA ASP A 337 -15.35 15.99 15.03
C ASP A 337 -14.66 14.96 14.11
N TYR A 338 -13.90 15.43 13.11
CA TYR A 338 -13.15 14.56 12.18
C TYR A 338 -12.26 13.53 12.89
N TYR A 339 -11.75 13.82 14.09
CA TYR A 339 -10.91 12.90 14.84
C TYR A 339 -11.61 11.57 15.15
N LYS A 340 -12.95 11.56 15.24
CA LYS A 340 -13.74 10.33 15.43
C LYS A 340 -13.63 9.38 14.25
N GLU A 341 -13.29 9.87 13.06
CA GLU A 341 -13.02 9.03 11.88
C GLU A 341 -11.78 8.14 12.08
N PHE A 342 -10.85 8.56 12.93
CA PHE A 342 -9.60 7.84 13.23
C PHE A 342 -9.66 7.06 14.55
N VAL A 343 -10.67 7.31 15.40
CA VAL A 343 -10.90 6.56 16.65
C VAL A 343 -11.99 5.50 16.40
N ARG A 344 -11.68 4.55 15.52
CA ARG A 344 -12.57 3.44 15.12
C ARG A 344 -11.88 2.10 15.30
N LEU A 345 -12.67 1.05 15.48
CA LEU A 345 -12.15 -0.30 15.71
C LEU A 345 -11.12 -0.74 14.65
N PRO A 346 -11.31 -0.51 13.33
CA PRO A 346 -10.31 -0.87 12.35
C PRO A 346 -8.95 -0.20 12.57
N TYR A 347 -8.91 1.06 13.01
CA TYR A 347 -7.65 1.75 13.32
C TYR A 347 -6.99 1.24 14.61
N LEU A 348 -7.78 0.86 15.61
CA LEU A 348 -7.25 0.17 16.80
C LEU A 348 -6.65 -1.19 16.42
N THR A 349 -7.31 -1.95 15.54
CA THR A 349 -6.81 -3.21 15.01
C THR A 349 -5.53 -3.01 14.19
N ILE A 350 -5.47 -2.00 13.32
CA ILE A 350 -4.26 -1.66 12.56
C ILE A 350 -3.11 -1.32 13.51
N THR A 351 -3.38 -0.57 14.59
CA THR A 351 -2.38 -0.25 15.61
C THR A 351 -1.82 -1.54 16.23
N ALA A 352 -2.69 -2.44 16.69
CA ALA A 352 -2.29 -3.71 17.28
C ALA A 352 -1.52 -4.60 16.29
N LEU A 353 -1.97 -4.69 15.03
CA LEU A 353 -1.29 -5.44 13.98
C LEU A 353 0.08 -4.85 13.64
N THR A 354 0.22 -3.53 13.62
CA THR A 354 1.48 -2.83 13.33
C THR A 354 2.50 -3.10 14.44
N LEU A 355 2.08 -2.99 15.71
CA LEU A 355 2.93 -3.33 16.85
C LEU A 355 3.29 -4.83 16.84
N GLY A 356 2.31 -5.70 16.57
CA GLY A 356 2.52 -7.14 16.43
C GLY A 356 3.55 -7.47 15.34
N ALA A 357 3.44 -6.85 14.17
CA ALA A 357 4.40 -7.02 13.07
C ALA A 357 5.81 -6.54 13.45
N TYR A 358 5.93 -5.43 14.19
CA TYR A 358 7.21 -4.96 14.71
C TYR A 358 7.87 -6.00 15.64
N PHE A 359 7.12 -6.51 16.62
CA PHE A 359 7.65 -7.54 17.54
C PHE A 359 7.89 -8.89 16.87
N ALA A 360 7.10 -9.24 15.85
CA ALA A 360 7.26 -10.46 15.07
C ALA A 360 8.35 -10.35 13.98
N HIS A 361 8.91 -9.17 13.73
CA HIS A 361 9.88 -8.96 12.66
C HIS A 361 11.08 -9.94 12.71
N PRO A 362 11.69 -10.25 13.88
CA PRO A 362 12.72 -11.30 13.97
C PRO A 362 12.22 -12.70 13.61
N LEU A 363 10.96 -13.03 13.94
CA LEU A 363 10.35 -14.32 13.60
C LEU A 363 10.10 -14.44 12.09
N MET A 364 9.71 -13.34 11.44
CA MET A 364 9.55 -13.28 9.98
C MET A 364 10.89 -13.55 9.29
N GLN A 365 11.97 -12.92 9.76
CA GLN A 365 13.33 -13.15 9.26
C GLN A 365 13.76 -14.61 9.43
N ALA A 366 13.57 -15.17 10.64
CA ALA A 366 13.95 -16.55 10.94
C ALA A 366 13.13 -17.57 10.12
N SER A 367 11.85 -17.30 9.90
CA SER A 367 10.96 -18.17 9.11
C SER A 367 11.31 -18.14 7.62
N SER A 368 11.56 -16.94 7.08
CA SER A 368 12.02 -16.73 5.70
C SER A 368 13.31 -17.48 5.40
N PHE A 369 14.27 -17.44 6.33
CA PHE A 369 15.57 -18.11 6.17
C PHE A 369 15.44 -19.63 5.99
N ARG A 370 14.44 -20.26 6.62
CA ARG A 370 14.20 -21.72 6.50
C ARG A 370 13.69 -22.16 5.13
N LEU A 371 13.21 -21.22 4.31
CA LEU A 371 12.69 -21.53 2.98
C LEU A 371 13.82 -21.67 1.96
N HIS A 372 15.00 -21.11 2.22
CA HIS A 372 16.14 -21.11 1.31
C HIS A 372 15.78 -20.59 -0.10
N TRP A 373 14.94 -19.56 -0.13
CA TRP A 373 14.55 -18.81 -1.32
C TRP A 373 15.46 -17.62 -1.53
#